data_AF-A0A926ACI5-F1
#
_entry.id   AF-A0A926ACI5-F1
#
_cell.length_a   1.000
_cell.length_b   1.000
_cell.length_c   1.000
_cell.angle_alpha   90.00
_cell.angle_beta   90.00
_cell.angle_gamma   90.00
#
_symmetry.space_group_name_H-M   'P 1'
#
loop_
_entity.id
_entity.type
_entity.pdbx_description
1 polymer ?
#
loop_
_entity_poly.entity_id
_entity_poly.type
_entity_poly.pdbx_seq_one_letter_code
_entity_poly.pdbx_strand_id
1 'polypeptide(L)'
;GHPVRVVEPKNGAEWAQCHVLFIDASEKERLQEIIPKVKNLPVLTVGESDEFLEAGGIIKFIKKENKVRFEVDLNASRLAGLQISSKLLSLAEVVRGKQ
;
A
#
# COMPACT_ATOMS: atom_id res chain seq x y z
N GLY A 1 -20.90 -10.11 3.71
CA GLY A 1 -19.52 -9.58 3.66
C GLY A 1 -18.81 -10.19 2.47
N HIS A 2 -17.84 -9.48 1.87
CA HIS A 2 -17.01 -10.06 0.81
C HIS A 2 -15.91 -10.92 1.45
N PRO A 3 -15.72 -12.18 1.00
CA PRO A 3 -14.68 -13.04 1.56
C PRO A 3 -13.29 -12.50 1.22
N VAL A 4 -12.38 -12.55 2.18
CA VAL A 4 -10.97 -12.24 1.97
C VAL A 4 -10.21 -13.55 1.77
N ARG A 5 -9.52 -13.67 0.64
CA ARG A 5 -8.64 -14.80 0.35
C ARG A 5 -7.19 -14.32 0.41
N VAL A 6 -6.38 -15.01 1.21
CA VAL A 6 -4.94 -14.76 1.30
C VAL A 6 -4.23 -15.72 0.36
N VAL A 7 -3.31 -15.19 -0.45
CA VAL A 7 -2.46 -15.91 -1.39
C VAL A 7 -1.05 -15.33 -1.32
N GLU A 8 -0.06 -16.08 -1.79
CA GLU A 8 1.32 -15.59 -1.96
C GLU A 8 1.62 -15.38 -3.45
N PRO A 9 1.29 -14.21 -4.02
CA PRO A 9 1.45 -13.98 -5.44
C PRO A 9 2.94 -13.80 -5.80
N LYS A 10 3.40 -14.46 -6.87
CA LYS A 10 4.85 -14.56 -7.18
C LYS A 10 5.35 -13.61 -8.26
N ASN A 11 4.46 -13.02 -9.06
CA ASN A 11 4.84 -12.18 -10.19
C ASN A 11 3.80 -11.07 -10.44
N GLY A 12 4.12 -10.18 -11.39
CA GLY A 12 3.28 -9.01 -11.71
C GLY A 12 1.84 -9.34 -12.12
N ALA A 13 1.61 -10.45 -12.84
CA ALA A 13 0.28 -10.84 -13.26
C ALA A 13 -0.58 -11.29 -12.08
N GLU A 14 0.01 -11.97 -11.10
CA GLU A 14 -0.65 -12.34 -9.85
C GLU A 14 -0.83 -11.15 -8.92
N TRP A 15 0.16 -10.25 -8.84
CA TRP A 15 0.06 -9.01 -8.06
C TRP A 15 -1.10 -8.13 -8.54
N ALA A 16 -1.25 -8.00 -9.86
CA ALA A 16 -2.32 -7.24 -10.49
C ALA A 16 -3.74 -7.78 -10.23
N GLN A 17 -3.87 -9.06 -9.84
CA GLN A 17 -5.15 -9.68 -9.51
C GLN A 17 -5.54 -9.50 -8.03
N CYS A 18 -4.65 -8.96 -7.21
CA CYS A 18 -4.92 -8.72 -5.79
C CYS A 18 -5.73 -7.43 -5.61
N HIS A 19 -6.71 -7.43 -4.70
CA HIS A 19 -7.34 -6.18 -4.26
C HIS A 19 -6.45 -5.41 -3.28
N VAL A 20 -5.70 -6.15 -2.47
CA VAL A 20 -4.72 -5.63 -1.52
C VAL A 20 -3.44 -6.41 -1.70
N LEU A 21 -2.33 -5.71 -1.95
CA LEU A 21 -1.01 -6.30 -2.03
C LEU A 21 -0.19 -5.82 -0.84
N PHE A 22 0.08 -6.73 0.10
CA PHE A 22 0.96 -6.49 1.24
C PHE A 22 2.40 -6.83 0.86
N ILE A 23 3.33 -5.93 1.14
CA ILE A 23 4.74 -6.02 0.78
C ILE A 23 5.55 -5.89 2.06
N ASP A 24 6.10 -7.01 2.51
CA ASP A 24 6.89 -7.11 3.74
C ASP A 24 8.16 -6.25 3.67
N ALA A 25 8.70 -5.86 4.83
CA ALA A 25 9.98 -5.16 4.90
C ALA A 25 11.15 -5.97 4.27
N SER A 26 11.07 -7.31 4.26
CA SER A 26 12.05 -8.19 3.60
C SER A 26 12.11 -7.99 2.08
N GLU A 27 11.04 -7.46 1.47
CA GLU A 27 10.94 -7.22 0.03
C GLU A 27 11.46 -5.83 -0.37
N LYS A 28 12.13 -5.11 0.54
CA LYS A 28 12.67 -3.76 0.31
C LYS A 28 13.46 -3.64 -0.99
N GLU A 29 14.35 -4.60 -1.28
CA GLU A 29 15.18 -4.59 -2.49
C GLU A 29 14.35 -4.78 -3.77
N ARG A 30 13.16 -5.38 -3.65
CA ARG A 30 12.26 -5.68 -4.75
C ARG A 30 11.16 -4.63 -4.94
N LEU A 31 11.10 -3.58 -4.12
CA LEU A 31 10.09 -2.52 -4.27
C LEU A 31 10.12 -1.86 -5.66
N GLN A 32 11.31 -1.64 -6.20
CA GLN A 32 11.51 -1.08 -7.54
C GLN A 32 11.06 -2.04 -8.65
N GLU A 33 10.93 -3.33 -8.35
CA GLU A 33 10.37 -4.34 -9.25
C GLU A 33 8.84 -4.43 -9.09
N ILE A 34 8.35 -4.42 -7.84
CA ILE A 34 6.95 -4.70 -7.49
C ILE A 34 6.06 -3.49 -7.78
N ILE A 35 6.38 -2.32 -7.23
CA ILE A 35 5.48 -1.15 -7.28
C ILE A 35 5.16 -0.71 -8.71
N PRO A 36 6.11 -0.63 -9.66
CA PRO A 36 5.78 -0.23 -11.02
C PRO A 36 4.76 -1.12 -11.73
N LYS A 37 4.64 -2.40 -11.34
CA LYS A 37 3.68 -3.34 -11.93
C LYS A 37 2.25 -3.15 -11.42
N VAL A 38 2.06 -2.44 -10.30
CA VAL A 38 0.74 -2.30 -9.65
C VAL A 38 0.31 -0.87 -9.37
N LYS A 39 1.20 0.13 -9.41
CA LYS A 39 0.92 1.52 -8.98
C LYS A 39 -0.21 2.25 -9.71
N ASN A 40 -0.59 1.79 -10.90
CA ASN A 40 -1.67 2.37 -11.71
C ASN A 40 -2.85 1.39 -11.88
N LEU A 41 -2.88 0.33 -11.10
CA LEU A 41 -3.94 -0.68 -11.09
C LEU A 41 -4.80 -0.48 -9.83
N PRO A 42 -6.05 -0.96 -9.81
CA PRO A 42 -6.92 -0.88 -8.62
C PRO A 42 -6.50 -1.85 -7.52
N VAL A 43 -5.23 -1.78 -7.11
CA VAL A 43 -4.57 -2.61 -6.10
C VAL A 43 -4.14 -1.71 -4.96
N LEU A 44 -4.71 -1.92 -3.77
CA LEU A 44 -4.26 -1.20 -2.58
C LEU A 44 -2.93 -1.79 -2.11
N THR A 45 -1.84 -1.04 -2.29
CA THR A 45 -0.52 -1.46 -1.82
C THR A 45 -0.31 -1.05 -0.36
N VAL A 46 0.12 -2.01 0.44
CA VAL A 46 0.45 -1.83 1.86
C VAL A 46 1.87 -2.35 2.09
N GLY A 47 2.73 -1.61 2.78
CA GLY A 47 4.08 -2.09 3.06
C GLY A 47 4.69 -1.55 4.34
N GLU A 48 5.84 -2.09 4.74
CA GLU A 48 6.45 -1.79 6.05
C GLU A 48 7.84 -1.13 5.96
N SER A 49 8.49 -1.17 4.79
CA SER A 49 9.80 -0.54 4.60
C SER A 49 9.73 0.99 4.67
N ASP A 50 10.78 1.63 5.17
CA ASP A 50 10.83 3.09 5.29
C ASP A 50 10.65 3.82 3.95
N GLU A 51 11.22 3.28 2.88
CA GLU A 51 11.17 3.83 1.52
C GLU A 51 9.85 3.53 0.78
N PHE A 52 8.89 2.85 1.41
CA PHE A 52 7.69 2.33 0.73
C PHE A 52 6.86 3.41 0.04
N LEU A 53 6.58 4.51 0.73
CA LEU A 53 5.79 5.61 0.18
C LEU A 53 6.56 6.36 -0.91
N GLU A 54 7.87 6.53 -0.77
CA GLU A 54 8.72 7.14 -1.80
C GLU A 54 8.79 6.29 -3.08
N ALA A 55 8.71 4.96 -2.94
CA ALA A 55 8.65 4.04 -4.06
C ALA A 55 7.31 4.09 -4.81
N GLY A 56 6.30 4.80 -4.30
CA GLY A 56 4.96 4.91 -4.88
C GLY A 56 3.92 3.96 -4.28
N GLY A 57 4.20 3.40 -3.11
CA GLY A 57 3.21 2.67 -2.31
C GLY A 57 2.12 3.59 -1.72
N ILE A 58 0.97 3.01 -1.35
CA ILE A 58 -0.20 3.79 -0.89
C ILE A 58 -0.25 3.90 0.63
N ILE A 59 -0.20 2.78 1.35
CA ILE A 59 -0.25 2.75 2.82
C ILE A 59 1.04 2.15 3.36
N LYS A 60 1.74 2.88 4.24
CA LYS A 60 2.88 2.32 4.98
C LYS A 60 2.47 2.04 6.42
N PHE A 61 2.60 0.79 6.85
CA PHE A 61 2.47 0.44 8.26
C PHE A 61 3.74 0.83 9.00
N ILE A 62 3.55 1.40 10.19
CA ILE A 62 4.63 1.77 11.11
C ILE A 62 4.30 1.24 12.49
N LYS A 63 5.33 0.89 13.26
CA LYS A 63 5.18 0.53 14.67
C LYS A 63 5.44 1.76 15.53
N LYS A 64 4.46 2.14 16.35
CA LYS A 64 4.58 3.25 17.31
C LYS A 64 3.99 2.80 18.64
N GLU A 65 4.77 2.91 19.72
CA GLU A 65 4.34 2.52 21.07
C GLU A 65 3.74 1.09 21.15
N ASN A 66 4.38 0.15 20.45
CA ASN A 66 3.93 -1.24 20.34
C ASN A 66 2.53 -1.43 19.69
N LYS A 67 2.05 -0.43 18.95
CA LYS A 67 0.81 -0.49 18.15
C LYS A 67 1.13 -0.29 16.68
N VAL A 68 0.38 -0.97 15.82
CA VAL A 68 0.40 -0.72 14.38
C VAL A 68 -0.34 0.58 14.10
N ARG A 69 0.36 1.51 13.47
CA ARG A 69 -0.16 2.75 12.90
C ARG A 69 0.13 2.75 11.41
N PHE A 70 -0.32 3.78 10.71
CA PHE A 70 -0.08 3.87 9.29
C PHE A 70 0.01 5.30 8.77
N GLU A 71 0.78 5.44 7.69
CA GLU A 71 0.90 6.64 6.88
C GLU A 71 0.25 6.36 5.51
N VAL A 72 -0.32 7.40 4.89
CA VAL A 72 -1.03 7.27 3.61
C VAL A 72 -0.51 8.28 2.60
N ASP A 73 -0.28 7.83 1.36
CA ASP A 73 -0.08 8.70 0.21
C ASP A 73 -1.35 8.79 -0.66
N LEU A 74 -2.02 9.95 -0.62
CA LEU A 74 -3.24 10.16 -1.39
C LEU A 74 -2.97 10.31 -2.89
N ASN A 75 -1.81 10.81 -3.31
CA ASN A 75 -1.46 10.89 -4.72
C ASN A 75 -1.36 9.48 -5.32
N ALA A 76 -0.65 8.58 -4.64
CA ALA A 76 -0.52 7.19 -5.05
C ALA A 76 -1.89 6.50 -5.13
N SER A 77 -2.77 6.72 -4.14
CA SER A 77 -4.13 6.17 -4.18
C SER A 77 -4.94 6.63 -5.40
N ARG A 78 -4.83 7.92 -5.76
CA ARG A 78 -5.53 8.49 -6.93
C ARG A 78 -5.02 7.91 -8.23
N LEU A 79 -3.70 7.71 -8.37
CA LEU A 79 -3.09 7.09 -9.55
C LEU A 79 -3.55 5.64 -9.74
N ALA A 80 -3.75 4.91 -8.65
CA ALA A 80 -4.34 3.57 -8.63
C ALA A 80 -5.87 3.55 -8.89
N GLY A 81 -6.51 4.71 -9.02
CA GLY A 81 -7.97 4.82 -9.16
C GLY A 81 -8.72 4.46 -7.87
N LEU A 82 -8.05 4.50 -6.71
CA LEU A 82 -8.62 4.15 -5.42
C LEU A 82 -9.05 5.40 -4.66
N GLN A 83 -10.22 5.33 -4.02
CA GLN A 83 -10.70 6.35 -3.12
C GLN A 83 -10.55 5.89 -1.67
N ILE A 84 -9.72 6.60 -0.92
CA ILE A 84 -9.53 6.33 0.51
C ILE A 84 -10.56 7.12 1.31
N SER A 85 -11.37 6.40 2.09
CA SER A 85 -12.42 7.03 2.91
C SER A 85 -11.83 8.02 3.92
N SER A 86 -12.51 9.15 4.14
CA SER A 86 -12.15 10.14 5.17
C SER A 86 -12.06 9.53 6.58
N LYS A 87 -12.91 8.54 6.87
CA LYS A 87 -12.88 7.78 8.12
C LYS A 87 -11.56 7.03 8.32
N LEU A 88 -11.02 6.39 7.27
CA LEU A 88 -9.70 5.75 7.36
C LEU A 88 -8.60 6.80 7.53
N LEU A 89 -8.65 7.90 6.77
CA LEU A 89 -7.66 8.97 6.87
C LEU A 89 -7.60 9.63 8.25
N SER A 90 -8.72 9.71 8.97
CA SER A 90 -8.75 10.22 10.35
C SER A 90 -7.97 9.36 11.36
N LEU A 91 -7.62 8.13 10.99
CA LEU A 91 -6.84 7.20 11.81
C LEU A 91 -5.37 7.14 11.39
N ALA A 92 -4.98 7.79 10.30
CA ALA A 92 -3.60 7.83 9.81
C ALA A 92 -2.74 8.76 10.67
N GLU A 93 -1.49 8.39 10.90
CA GLU A 93 -0.52 9.26 11.58
C GLU A 93 -0.04 10.39 10.66
N VAL A 94 0.13 10.08 9.37
CA VAL A 94 0.56 11.03 8.34
C VAL A 94 -0.25 10.82 7.07
N VAL A 95 -0.63 11.91 6.43
CA VAL A 95 -1.29 11.90 5.12
C VAL A 95 -0.52 12.81 4.16
N ARG A 96 0.03 12.23 3.09
CA ARG A 96 0.73 12.93 2.00
C ARG A 96 -0.23 13.22 0.85
N GLY A 97 0.08 14.22 0.03
CA GLY A 97 -0.70 14.53 -1.17
C GLY A 97 -2.05 15.22 -0.90
N LYS A 98 -2.16 15.92 0.24
CA LYS A 98 -3.16 16.97 0.45
C LYS A 98 -2.73 18.23 -0.31
N GLN A 99 -3.62 18.76 -1.15
CA GLN A 99 -3.66 20.19 -1.46
C GLN A 99 -4.46 20.89 -0.37
#